data_AF-A0A929CS65-F1
#
_entry.id   AF-A0A929CS65-F1
#
_cell.length_a   1.000
_cell.length_b   1.000
_cell.length_c   1.000
_cell.angle_alpha   90.00
_cell.angle_beta   90.00
_cell.angle_gamma   90.00
#
_symmetry.space_group_name_H-M   'P 1'
#
loop_
_entity.id
_entity.type
_entity.pdbx_description
1 polymer ?
#
loop_
_entity_poly.entity_id
_entity_poly.type
_entity_poly.pdbx_seq_one_letter_code
_entity_poly.pdbx_strand_id
1 'polypeptide(L)'
;MHKQKDRILLGHGSGGKLTHDLISDLFVKHFSNTALNQQTDSAILDLEADNIAFTTDSFVVDPLFFPGGDIGKLAICGTINDIAVSGATPLFLSSSFI
;
A
#
# COMPACT_ATOMS: atom_id res chain seq x y z
N MET A 1 -5.71 -12.04 -29.68
CA MET A 1 -5.88 -12.47 -28.27
C MET A 1 -5.09 -11.52 -27.39
N HIS A 2 -5.73 -10.64 -26.59
CA HIS A 2 -5.16 -9.97 -25.40
C HIS A 2 -6.26 -9.04 -24.85
N LYS A 3 -7.07 -9.53 -23.90
CA LYS A 3 -8.11 -8.72 -23.22
C LYS A 3 -8.28 -9.18 -21.77
N GLN A 4 -7.16 -9.37 -21.07
CA GLN A 4 -7.12 -9.97 -19.74
C GLN A 4 -6.25 -9.18 -18.72
N LYS A 5 -5.97 -7.89 -18.97
CA LYS A 5 -5.19 -7.03 -18.06
C LYS A 5 -6.02 -6.04 -17.23
N ASP A 6 -7.32 -5.88 -17.50
CA ASP A 6 -8.15 -4.85 -16.85
C ASP A 6 -9.03 -5.38 -15.71
N ARG A 7 -8.85 -6.63 -15.28
CA ARG A 7 -9.69 -7.25 -14.23
C ARG A 7 -8.87 -8.02 -13.23
N ILE A 8 -9.18 -7.83 -11.95
CA ILE A 8 -8.69 -8.70 -10.88
C ILE A 8 -9.46 -10.03 -10.94
N LEU A 9 -8.73 -11.14 -10.92
CA LEU A 9 -9.24 -12.50 -10.89
C LEU A 9 -8.97 -13.09 -9.50
N LEU A 10 -9.73 -14.12 -9.11
CA LEU A 10 -9.47 -14.86 -7.86
C LEU A 10 -8.03 -15.38 -7.79
N GLY A 11 -7.43 -15.75 -8.94
CA GLY A 11 -6.05 -16.20 -9.01
C GLY A 11 -5.01 -15.13 -8.63
N HIS A 12 -5.33 -13.83 -8.68
CA HIS A 12 -4.42 -12.79 -8.19
C HIS A 12 -4.32 -12.77 -6.65
N GLY A 13 -5.23 -13.43 -5.93
CA GLY A 13 -5.20 -13.58 -4.48
C GLY A 13 -4.76 -14.97 -3.98
N SER A 14 -4.31 -15.87 -4.87
CA SER A 14 -4.00 -17.26 -4.49
C SER A 14 -2.55 -17.48 -4.01
N GLY A 15 -1.68 -16.47 -4.10
CA GLY A 15 -0.26 -16.57 -3.76
C GLY A 15 0.61 -17.22 -4.86
N GLY A 16 0.01 -17.56 -6.01
CA GLY A 16 0.73 -18.17 -7.13
C GLY A 16 1.30 -17.16 -8.12
N LYS A 17 1.57 -17.64 -9.35
CA LYS A 17 2.13 -16.81 -10.44
C LYS A 17 1.33 -15.53 -10.69
N LEU A 18 0.00 -15.62 -10.71
CA LEU A 18 -0.85 -14.45 -10.94
C LEU A 18 -0.69 -13.40 -9.84
N THR A 19 -0.59 -13.80 -8.57
CA THR A 19 -0.29 -12.88 -7.46
C THR A 19 1.08 -12.21 -7.66
N HIS A 20 2.10 -12.99 -8.01
CA HIS A 20 3.45 -12.45 -8.27
C HIS A 20 3.48 -11.47 -9.46
N ASP A 21 2.79 -11.80 -10.55
CA ASP A 21 2.66 -10.94 -11.73
C ASP A 21 1.95 -9.62 -11.36
N LEU A 22 0.88 -9.67 -10.57
CA LEU A 22 0.19 -8.47 -10.08
C LEU A 22 1.12 -7.60 -9.21
N ILE A 23 1.84 -8.22 -8.27
CA ILE A 23 2.78 -7.50 -7.41
C ILE A 23 3.87 -6.81 -8.23
N SER A 24 4.49 -7.53 -9.17
CA SER A 24 5.59 -7.01 -9.98
C SER A 24 5.13 -5.94 -10.98
N ASP A 25 4.04 -6.20 -11.71
CA ASP A 25 3.60 -5.34 -12.82
C ASP A 25 2.83 -4.08 -12.35
N LEU A 26 2.22 -4.12 -11.16
CA LEU A 26 1.43 -3.02 -10.62
C LEU A 26 2.06 -2.40 -9.36
N PHE A 27 2.22 -3.16 -8.27
CA PHE A 27 2.62 -2.59 -6.99
C PHE A 27 4.08 -2.16 -6.98
N VAL A 28 5.01 -3.03 -7.38
CA VAL A 28 6.44 -2.69 -7.46
C VAL A 28 6.66 -1.55 -8.46
N LYS A 29 5.97 -1.56 -9.60
CA LYS A 29 6.05 -0.47 -10.59
C LYS A 29 5.76 0.92 -10.00
N HIS A 30 4.79 1.03 -9.08
CA HIS A 30 4.36 2.31 -8.53
C HIS A 30 4.93 2.64 -7.15
N PHE A 31 5.33 1.64 -6.38
CA PHE A 31 5.80 1.79 -4.99
C PHE A 31 7.25 1.33 -4.77
N SER A 32 8.01 1.02 -5.84
CA SER A 32 9.37 0.48 -5.73
C SER A 32 10.24 1.31 -4.79
N ASN A 33 10.85 0.63 -3.84
CA ASN A 33 11.86 1.17 -2.94
C ASN A 33 12.73 0.01 -2.43
N THR A 34 13.82 0.32 -1.73
CA THR A 34 14.78 -0.69 -1.25
C THR A 34 14.16 -1.75 -0.35
N ALA A 35 13.13 -1.41 0.44
CA ALA A 35 12.44 -2.36 1.29
C ALA A 35 11.46 -3.25 0.49
N LEU A 36 10.61 -2.66 -0.35
CA LEU A 36 9.62 -3.40 -1.14
C LEU A 36 10.28 -4.32 -2.18
N ASN A 37 11.41 -3.89 -2.76
CA ASN A 37 12.10 -4.65 -3.81
C ASN A 37 12.70 -5.98 -3.30
N GLN A 38 12.85 -6.16 -1.99
CA GLN A 38 13.32 -7.43 -1.41
C GLN A 38 12.27 -8.54 -1.55
N GLN A 39 10.98 -8.18 -1.64
CA GLN A 39 9.85 -9.13 -1.77
C GLN A 39 9.91 -10.30 -0.79
N THR A 40 10.40 -10.04 0.42
CA THR A 40 10.39 -10.97 1.56
C THR A 40 9.07 -10.88 2.31
N ASP A 41 8.83 -11.84 3.22
CA ASP A 41 7.60 -11.89 4.03
C ASP A 41 7.41 -10.67 4.95
N SER A 42 8.47 -9.90 5.18
CA SER A 42 8.48 -8.66 5.97
C SER A 42 9.46 -7.64 5.40
N ALA A 43 9.15 -6.35 5.54
CA ALA A 43 10.12 -5.27 5.34
C ALA A 43 10.98 -5.09 6.59
N ILE A 44 12.29 -4.94 6.42
CA ILE A 44 13.21 -4.56 7.50
C ILE A 44 13.36 -3.04 7.48
N LEU A 45 13.00 -2.39 8.59
CA LEU A 45 13.06 -0.94 8.76
C LEU A 45 14.16 -0.61 9.76
N ASP A 46 15.21 0.07 9.29
CA ASP A 46 16.27 0.57 10.15
C ASP A 46 15.85 1.95 10.69
N LEU A 47 15.64 2.04 12.00
CA LEU A 47 15.08 3.22 12.68
C LEU A 47 15.98 3.61 13.84
N GLU A 48 16.68 4.73 13.70
CA GLU A 48 17.35 5.41 14.82
C GLU A 48 16.35 6.29 15.57
N ALA A 49 15.46 5.68 16.36
CA ALA A 49 14.43 6.40 17.10
C ALA A 49 14.19 5.83 18.50
N ASP A 50 14.09 6.71 19.48
CA ASP A 50 13.76 6.33 20.87
C ASP A 50 12.28 5.98 21.05
N ASN A 51 11.41 6.56 20.21
CA ASN A 51 9.97 6.36 20.24
C ASN A 51 9.41 6.21 18.82
N ILE A 52 8.51 5.24 18.64
CA ILE A 52 7.86 4.96 17.36
C ILE A 52 6.36 5.20 17.51
N ALA A 53 5.82 6.09 16.68
CA ALA A 53 4.38 6.22 16.49
C ALA A 53 3.93 5.23 15.42
N PHE A 54 2.90 4.45 15.72
CA PHE A 54 2.33 3.47 14.82
C PHE A 54 0.81 3.62 14.79
N THR A 55 0.23 3.65 13.59
CA THR A 55 -1.22 3.69 13.37
C THR A 55 -1.57 2.82 12.17
N THR A 56 -2.84 2.42 12.08
CA THR A 56 -3.41 1.72 10.93
C THR A 56 -4.86 2.14 10.78
N ASP A 57 -5.33 2.20 9.54
CA ASP A 57 -6.73 2.50 9.25
C ASP A 57 -7.21 1.73 8.01
N SER A 58 -8.50 1.49 7.90
CA SER A 58 -9.14 0.83 6.77
C SER A 58 -10.08 1.79 6.06
N PHE A 59 -9.92 1.92 4.75
CA PHE A 59 -10.66 2.90 3.95
C PHE A 59 -11.68 2.19 3.06
N VAL A 60 -12.97 2.53 3.24
CA VAL A 60 -14.11 1.89 2.56
C VAL A 60 -15.05 2.91 1.92
N VAL A 61 -14.50 4.04 1.47
CA VAL A 61 -15.27 5.16 0.90
C VAL A 61 -15.99 4.77 -0.41
N ASP A 62 -17.21 5.27 -0.58
CA ASP A 62 -18.03 5.15 -1.80
C ASP A 62 -18.58 6.53 -2.20
N PRO A 63 -18.35 7.02 -3.44
CA PRO A 63 -17.61 6.38 -4.53
C PRO A 63 -16.09 6.34 -4.28
N LEU A 64 -15.39 5.42 -4.96
CA LEU A 64 -13.92 5.33 -4.89
C LEU A 64 -13.20 6.59 -5.40
N PHE A 65 -13.82 7.36 -6.28
CA PHE A 65 -13.32 8.61 -6.85
C PHE A 65 -14.37 9.71 -6.64
N PHE A 66 -13.95 10.85 -6.12
CA PHE A 66 -14.84 11.94 -5.73
C PHE A 66 -14.19 13.31 -5.95
N PRO A 67 -14.97 14.42 -5.98
CA PRO A 67 -14.39 15.76 -6.10
C PRO A 67 -13.37 16.03 -4.99
N GLY A 68 -12.11 16.21 -5.37
CA GLY A 68 -11.00 16.49 -4.43
C GLY A 68 -10.08 15.31 -4.09
N GLY A 69 -10.43 14.08 -4.49
CA GLY A 69 -9.58 12.90 -4.24
C GLY A 69 -10.14 11.55 -4.67
N ASP A 70 -9.51 10.51 -4.17
CA ASP A 70 -9.87 9.12 -4.36
C ASP A 70 -9.50 8.31 -3.10
N ILE A 71 -9.92 7.05 -3.06
CA ILE A 71 -9.63 6.13 -1.96
C ILE A 71 -8.13 6.00 -1.67
N GLY A 72 -7.26 6.06 -2.69
CA GLY A 72 -5.81 5.96 -2.51
C GLY A 72 -5.24 7.21 -1.84
N LYS A 73 -5.63 8.40 -2.31
CA LYS A 73 -5.27 9.67 -1.67
C LYS A 73 -5.79 9.74 -0.24
N LEU A 74 -7.03 9.30 -0.01
CA LEU A 74 -7.61 9.25 1.33
C LEU A 74 -6.82 8.32 2.24
N ALA A 75 -6.45 7.13 1.75
CA ALA A 75 -5.68 6.16 2.52
C ALA A 75 -4.31 6.70 2.95
N ILE A 76 -3.58 7.31 2.01
CA ILE A 76 -2.27 7.90 2.31
C ILE A 76 -2.39 9.10 3.25
N CYS A 77 -3.27 10.06 2.94
CA CYS A 77 -3.41 11.27 3.75
C CYS A 77 -3.96 10.97 5.15
N GLY A 78 -4.93 10.07 5.28
CA GLY A 78 -5.52 9.68 6.57
C GLY A 78 -4.46 9.11 7.51
N THR A 79 -3.75 8.08 7.07
CA THR A 79 -2.70 7.43 7.89
C THR A 79 -1.54 8.39 8.20
N ILE A 80 -1.13 9.24 7.25
CA ILE A 80 -0.11 10.27 7.51
C ILE A 80 -0.57 11.27 8.57
N ASN A 81 -1.83 11.71 8.51
CA ASN A 81 -2.37 12.70 9.45
C ASN A 81 -2.39 12.15 10.88
N ASP A 82 -2.74 10.88 11.07
CA ASP A 82 -2.71 10.20 12.38
C ASP A 82 -1.32 10.17 13.00
N ILE A 83 -0.29 9.91 12.18
CA ILE A 83 1.10 9.99 12.63
C ILE A 83 1.47 11.45 12.94
N ALA A 84 1.14 12.39 12.05
CA ALA A 84 1.51 13.80 12.21
C ALA A 84 0.88 14.45 13.45
N VAL A 85 -0.39 14.15 13.75
CA VAL A 85 -1.09 14.71 14.93
C VAL A 85 -0.53 14.17 16.25
N SER A 86 0.11 12.99 16.24
CA SER A 86 0.85 12.47 17.40
C SER A 86 2.18 13.19 17.67
N GLY A 87 2.60 14.10 16.77
CA GLY A 87 3.87 14.81 16.85
C GLY A 87 5.05 14.06 16.23
N ALA A 88 4.81 12.90 15.61
CA ALA A 88 5.85 12.11 14.94
C ALA A 88 6.00 12.49 13.45
N THR A 89 7.18 12.20 12.90
CA THR A 89 7.43 12.32 11.46
C THR A 89 7.09 10.99 10.78
N PRO A 90 6.17 10.94 9.80
CA PRO A 90 5.90 9.72 9.03
C PRO A 90 7.11 9.33 8.19
N LEU A 91 7.57 8.09 8.33
CA LEU A 91 8.74 7.56 7.60
C LEU A 91 8.38 6.44 6.62
N PHE A 92 7.45 5.56 7.02
CA PHE A 92 7.09 4.36 6.27
C PHE A 92 5.57 4.15 6.28
N LEU A 93 5.06 3.49 5.24
CA LEU A 93 3.67 3.05 5.14
C LEU A 93 3.62 1.61 4.64
N SER A 94 2.75 0.80 5.25
CA SER A 94 2.29 -0.46 4.69
C SER A 94 0.93 -0.24 4.01
N SER A 95 0.65 -0.98 2.92
CA SER A 95 -0.65 -0.93 2.24
C SER A 95 -1.22 -2.34 2.12
N SER A 96 -2.49 -2.49 2.49
CA SER A 96 -3.26 -3.72 2.30
C SER A 96 -4.44 -3.42 1.37
N PHE A 97 -4.62 -4.26 0.36
CA PHE A 97 -5.74 -4.17 -0.58
C PHE A 97 -6.71 -5.31 -0.29
N ILE A 98 -7.97 -4.95 0.00
CA ILE A 98 -9.06 -5.84 0.41
C ILE A 98 -10.23 -5.77 -0.56
#